data_AF-A0A959C4R8-F1
#
_entry.id   AF-A0A959C4R8-F1
#
_cell.length_a   1.000
_cell.length_b   1.000
_cell.length_c   1.000
_cell.angle_alpha   90.00
_cell.angle_beta   90.00
_cell.angle_gamma   90.00
#
_symmetry.space_group_name_H-M   'P 1'
#
loop_
_entity.id
_entity.type
_entity.pdbx_description
1 polymer ?
#
loop_
_entity_poly.entity_id
_entity_poly.type
_entity_poly.pdbx_seq_one_letter_code
_entity_poly.pdbx_strand_id
1 'polypeptide(L)'
;MKTKHIALFPLLLAFFLLPACAQQSSKENLTEFPPVITDPAHYNELTPKEERVILHKGTEMAFSGAFHNYKESGTYICKQCNQPLFRSDDKFNSGTGWPSFDDFIPGAVKEIPDADGQRTEIVCSNCGAHLGHVFFGEGFTKKQARHCVNSVSLDFVPLFNDAEKAQHPDNGIQPLSEYIKGKGYEKYEQATFAGGCFWCTEASFDLLQGAVDVISGYSGGKKDYPTYEEVSSGTTGHAESVAIFYDPAVISYETLLHAFFIAHDPTQLNRQGPDVGTQYRSAIFYHNDAQKASAEAYIKELEQSGKYDKPIVTEVAPYTNFWVAEDYHQDYFPNHPENPYVQRISKPKVEKVKKAFPDILKDGHGQ
;
A
#
# COMPACT_ATOMS: atom_id res chain seq x y z
N MET A 1 61.01 42.95 62.46
CA MET A 1 59.87 43.81 62.05
C MET A 1 59.96 44.11 60.56
N LYS A 2 58.82 44.09 59.86
CA LYS A 2 58.59 44.29 58.41
C LYS A 2 58.59 43.02 57.53
N THR A 3 57.45 42.34 57.64
CA THR A 3 56.60 41.80 56.56
C THR A 3 57.02 42.08 55.11
N LYS A 4 57.09 41.02 54.30
CA LYS A 4 56.82 41.06 52.85
C LYS A 4 55.76 40.01 52.52
N HIS A 5 54.67 40.49 51.92
CA HIS A 5 53.49 39.74 51.53
C HIS A 5 53.80 38.83 50.33
N ILE A 6 53.42 37.56 50.43
CA ILE A 6 53.28 36.64 49.29
C ILE A 6 51.80 36.67 48.93
N ALA A 7 51.49 37.14 47.73
CA ALA A 7 50.14 37.14 47.18
C ALA A 7 49.76 35.71 46.76
N LEU A 8 48.75 35.15 47.41
CA LEU A 8 48.08 33.92 46.96
C LEU A 8 46.97 34.34 45.98
N PHE A 9 47.11 33.97 44.71
CA PHE A 9 46.03 34.09 43.72
C PHE A 9 45.02 32.95 43.95
N PRO A 10 43.72 33.22 44.15
CA PRO A 10 42.72 32.17 44.14
C PRO A 10 42.41 31.81 42.69
N LEU A 11 42.60 30.55 42.32
CA LEU A 11 42.10 29.99 41.07
C LEU A 11 40.58 29.85 41.19
N LEU A 12 39.83 30.90 40.79
CA LEU A 12 38.39 30.80 40.60
C LEU A 12 38.14 29.90 39.36
N LEU A 13 37.67 28.68 39.59
CA LEU A 13 36.98 27.92 38.55
C LEU A 13 35.64 28.63 38.27
N ALA A 14 35.62 29.45 37.21
CA ALA A 14 34.38 29.96 36.65
C ALA A 14 33.68 28.82 35.89
N PHE A 15 32.66 28.22 36.51
CA PHE A 15 31.68 27.39 35.80
C PHE A 15 30.91 28.31 34.85
N PHE A 16 31.32 28.36 33.58
CA PHE A 16 30.48 28.91 32.52
C PHE A 16 29.32 27.94 32.28
N LEU A 17 28.19 28.20 32.95
CA LEU A 17 26.89 27.72 32.49
C LEU A 17 26.60 28.47 31.19
N LEU A 18 26.95 27.86 30.06
CA LEU A 18 26.42 28.27 28.77
C LEU A 18 24.90 28.05 28.83
N PRO A 19 24.06 29.08 28.60
CA PRO A 19 22.67 28.84 28.34
C PRO A 19 22.60 28.14 26.99
N ALA A 20 22.36 26.83 27.01
CA ALA A 20 21.90 26.13 25.84
C ALA A 20 20.55 26.75 25.49
N CYS A 21 20.55 27.70 24.55
CA CYS A 21 19.36 28.03 23.79
C CYS A 21 18.93 26.75 23.06
N ALA A 22 18.08 25.96 23.72
CA ALA A 22 17.28 24.97 23.05
C ALA A 22 16.30 25.75 22.16
N GLN A 23 16.69 25.97 20.90
CA GLN A 23 15.73 26.22 19.84
C GLN A 23 14.90 24.96 19.70
N GLN A 24 13.81 24.91 20.46
CA GLN A 24 12.75 23.94 20.28
C GLN A 24 12.03 24.33 18.99
N SER A 25 12.54 23.81 17.86
CA SER A 25 11.76 23.74 16.64
C SER A 25 10.57 22.84 16.94
N SER A 26 9.40 23.44 17.10
CA SER A 26 8.14 22.72 17.19
C SER A 26 7.91 22.04 15.84
N LYS A 27 8.35 20.78 15.73
CA LYS A 27 7.81 19.86 14.72
C LYS A 27 6.35 19.65 15.07
N GLU A 28 5.46 20.37 14.42
CA GLU A 28 4.02 20.08 14.47
C GLU A 28 3.77 18.68 13.91
N ASN A 29 2.86 17.93 14.55
CA ASN A 29 2.48 16.57 14.15
C ASN A 29 1.80 16.60 12.77
N LEU A 30 2.50 16.18 11.72
CA LEU A 30 2.04 16.23 10.32
C LEU A 30 1.09 15.07 9.93
N THR A 31 0.20 14.60 10.80
CA THR A 31 -0.87 13.66 10.41
C THR A 31 -2.20 14.31 10.10
N GLU A 32 -2.37 15.58 10.48
CA GLU A 32 -3.56 16.35 10.12
C GLU A 32 -3.29 17.12 8.83
N PHE A 33 -4.22 17.02 7.88
CA PHE A 33 -4.18 17.85 6.69
C PHE A 33 -4.24 19.32 7.10
N PRO A 34 -3.26 20.15 6.70
CA PRO A 34 -3.39 21.59 6.91
C PRO A 34 -4.65 22.07 6.16
N PRO A 35 -5.38 23.06 6.71
CA PRO A 35 -6.61 23.52 6.11
C PRO A 35 -6.35 24.01 4.68
N VAL A 36 -7.23 23.61 3.75
CA VAL A 36 -7.19 24.09 2.38
C VAL A 36 -7.46 25.59 2.38
N ILE A 37 -6.50 26.35 1.86
CA ILE A 37 -6.58 27.80 1.80
C ILE A 37 -7.33 28.18 0.52
N THR A 38 -8.46 28.87 0.65
CA THR A 38 -9.31 29.26 -0.48
C THR A 38 -9.23 30.76 -0.80
N ASP A 39 -8.68 31.56 0.12
CA ASP A 39 -8.47 32.99 -0.07
C ASP A 39 -7.04 33.26 -0.58
N PRO A 40 -6.87 33.83 -1.79
CA PRO A 40 -5.56 34.16 -2.34
C PRO A 40 -4.70 35.09 -1.47
N ALA A 41 -5.33 35.91 -0.61
CA ALA A 41 -4.59 36.79 0.30
C ALA A 41 -3.83 36.02 1.40
N HIS A 42 -4.15 34.74 1.60
CA HIS A 42 -3.63 33.90 2.68
C HIS A 42 -2.88 32.66 2.18
N TYR A 43 -2.59 32.55 0.88
CA TYR A 43 -1.77 31.45 0.36
C TYR A 43 -0.40 31.39 1.02
N ASN A 44 0.16 30.19 1.09
CA ASN A 44 1.48 29.95 1.66
C ASN A 44 2.53 30.79 0.92
N GLU A 45 3.45 31.37 1.66
CA GLU A 45 4.59 32.09 1.08
C GLU A 45 5.49 31.13 0.30
N LEU A 46 5.94 31.58 -0.87
CA LEU A 46 6.79 30.82 -1.76
C LEU A 46 8.20 31.43 -1.78
N THR A 47 9.22 30.58 -1.76
CA THR A 47 10.59 31.01 -2.03
C THR A 47 10.76 31.40 -3.51
N PRO A 48 11.79 32.17 -3.89
CA PRO A 48 12.01 32.52 -5.30
C PRO A 48 12.13 31.32 -6.25
N LYS A 49 12.64 30.19 -5.77
CA LYS A 49 12.74 28.95 -6.55
C LYS A 49 11.35 28.33 -6.78
N GLU A 50 10.51 28.34 -5.75
CA GLU A 50 9.13 27.84 -5.80
C GLU A 50 8.27 28.77 -6.67
N GLU A 51 8.35 30.09 -6.50
CA GLU A 51 7.64 31.07 -7.35
C GLU A 51 7.96 30.87 -8.84
N ARG A 52 9.24 30.69 -9.17
CA ARG A 52 9.69 30.42 -10.55
C ARG A 52 8.95 29.23 -11.17
N VAL A 53 8.65 28.19 -10.40
CA VAL A 53 7.96 26.99 -10.90
C VAL A 53 6.45 27.15 -10.80
N ILE A 54 5.95 27.46 -9.60
CA ILE A 54 4.52 27.46 -9.25
C ILE A 54 3.76 28.63 -9.92
N LEU A 55 4.34 29.84 -9.93
CA LEU A 55 3.68 31.04 -10.46
C LEU A 55 4.11 31.38 -11.89
N HIS A 56 5.38 31.11 -12.21
CA HIS A 56 5.97 31.45 -13.51
C HIS A 56 6.11 30.24 -14.44
N LYS A 57 5.43 29.12 -14.12
CA LYS A 57 5.32 27.91 -14.95
C LYS A 57 6.68 27.34 -15.40
N GLY A 58 7.69 27.50 -14.56
CA GLY A 58 9.00 26.88 -14.76
C GLY A 58 8.96 25.38 -14.50
N THR A 59 10.06 24.69 -14.80
CA THR A 59 10.24 23.27 -14.48
C THR A 59 11.47 23.10 -13.59
N GLU A 60 11.38 22.28 -12.56
CA GLU A 60 12.54 21.88 -11.76
C GLU A 60 13.49 20.99 -12.58
N MET A 61 14.76 20.89 -12.19
CA MET A 61 15.71 20.01 -12.88
C MET A 61 15.37 18.55 -12.61
N ALA A 62 15.41 17.70 -13.63
CA ALA A 62 15.25 16.26 -13.50
C ALA A 62 16.18 15.69 -12.41
N PHE A 63 15.70 14.72 -11.65
CA PHE A 63 16.41 14.00 -10.59
C PHE A 63 16.80 14.84 -9.38
N SER A 64 16.38 16.10 -9.29
CA SER A 64 16.76 17.02 -8.21
C SER A 64 15.67 17.25 -7.16
N GLY A 65 14.43 16.89 -7.46
CA GLY A 65 13.27 17.16 -6.62
C GLY A 65 13.14 16.20 -5.43
N ALA A 66 12.67 16.72 -4.29
CA ALA A 66 12.54 15.96 -3.04
C ALA A 66 11.67 14.70 -3.18
N PHE A 67 10.67 14.73 -4.06
CA PHE A 67 9.69 13.67 -4.20
C PHE A 67 9.96 12.72 -5.37
N HIS A 68 11.04 12.91 -6.13
CA HIS A 68 11.38 12.04 -7.25
C HIS A 68 11.47 10.56 -6.80
N ASN A 69 12.34 10.27 -5.82
CA ASN A 69 12.56 8.91 -5.28
C ASN A 69 11.87 8.65 -3.93
N TYR A 70 11.02 9.58 -3.48
CA TYR A 70 10.29 9.44 -2.22
C TYR A 70 9.16 8.41 -2.35
N LYS A 71 9.01 7.55 -1.34
CA LYS A 71 8.12 6.37 -1.37
C LYS A 71 7.31 6.17 -0.07
N GLU A 72 7.10 7.24 0.69
CA GLU A 72 6.31 7.15 1.91
C GLU A 72 4.81 7.11 1.60
N SER A 73 4.02 6.36 2.37
CA SER A 73 2.56 6.33 2.26
C SER A 73 1.95 7.61 2.81
N GLY A 74 1.03 8.22 2.05
CA GLY A 74 0.42 9.50 2.41
C GLY A 74 -0.14 10.25 1.21
N THR A 75 -0.35 11.54 1.39
CA THR A 75 -0.97 12.40 0.38
C THR A 75 -0.08 13.57 0.02
N TYR A 76 0.10 13.79 -1.27
CA TYR A 76 0.76 14.98 -1.81
C TYR A 76 -0.26 16.12 -1.89
N ILE A 77 0.07 17.24 -1.28
CA ILE A 77 -0.76 18.45 -1.23
C ILE A 77 -0.12 19.58 -2.02
N CYS A 78 -0.92 20.54 -2.47
CA CYS A 78 -0.44 21.72 -3.18
C CYS A 78 0.40 22.60 -2.24
N LYS A 79 1.65 22.91 -2.63
CA LYS A 79 2.57 23.76 -1.86
C LYS A 79 1.98 25.13 -1.50
N GLN A 80 1.18 25.70 -2.39
CA GLN A 80 0.67 27.06 -2.24
C GLN A 80 -0.62 27.16 -1.40
N CYS A 81 -1.49 26.15 -1.42
CA CYS A 81 -2.83 26.25 -0.82
C CYS A 81 -3.27 25.02 -0.01
N ASN A 82 -2.41 24.04 0.19
CA ASN A 82 -2.67 22.81 0.94
C ASN A 82 -3.75 21.87 0.36
N GLN A 83 -4.32 22.18 -0.80
CA GLN A 83 -5.27 21.30 -1.49
C GLN A 83 -4.67 19.89 -1.68
N PRO A 84 -5.32 18.80 -1.23
CA PRO A 84 -4.91 17.45 -1.57
C PRO A 84 -4.95 17.21 -3.08
N LEU A 85 -3.85 16.71 -3.66
CA LEU A 85 -3.68 16.56 -5.11
C LEU A 85 -3.55 15.10 -5.53
N PHE A 86 -2.60 14.36 -4.95
CA PHE A 86 -2.25 13.00 -5.40
C PHE A 86 -2.08 12.07 -4.19
N ARG A 87 -2.43 10.79 -4.33
CA ARG A 87 -2.14 9.78 -3.31
C ARG A 87 -0.78 9.13 -3.60
N SER A 88 -0.13 8.63 -2.56
CA SER A 88 1.09 7.81 -2.71
C SER A 88 0.87 6.61 -3.63
N ASP A 89 -0.34 6.04 -3.61
CA ASP A 89 -0.70 4.81 -4.34
C ASP A 89 -0.79 5.03 -5.85
N ASP A 90 -1.06 6.27 -6.27
CA ASP A 90 -1.08 6.66 -7.68
C ASP A 90 0.35 6.93 -8.20
N LYS A 91 1.37 6.98 -7.32
CA LYS A 91 2.76 7.31 -7.68
C LYS A 91 3.49 6.11 -8.27
N PHE A 92 4.16 6.31 -9.40
CA PHE A 92 5.00 5.29 -10.03
C PHE A 92 6.34 5.85 -10.53
N ASN A 93 7.27 4.96 -10.87
CA ASN A 93 8.57 5.34 -11.43
C ASN A 93 8.52 5.33 -12.96
N SER A 94 8.55 6.52 -13.57
CA SER A 94 8.61 6.70 -15.03
C SER A 94 10.03 6.80 -15.59
N GLY A 95 11.06 6.88 -14.73
CA GLY A 95 12.45 7.12 -15.13
C GLY A 95 12.75 8.55 -15.62
N THR A 96 11.78 9.45 -15.60
CA THR A 96 11.91 10.81 -16.17
C THR A 96 12.70 11.78 -15.28
N GLY A 97 12.82 11.50 -13.99
CA GLY A 97 13.49 12.38 -13.03
C GLY A 97 12.56 13.26 -12.20
N TRP A 98 11.24 13.11 -12.35
CA TRP A 98 10.22 13.80 -11.56
C TRP A 98 9.27 12.78 -10.91
N PRO A 99 8.58 13.11 -9.81
CA PRO A 99 7.47 12.30 -9.34
C PRO A 99 6.42 12.18 -10.45
N SER A 100 5.93 10.96 -10.67
CA SER A 100 4.94 10.64 -11.69
C SER A 100 3.76 9.95 -11.06
N PHE A 101 2.56 10.40 -11.40
CA PHE A 101 1.30 9.83 -10.89
C PHE A 101 0.41 9.43 -12.06
N ASP A 102 -0.31 8.32 -11.93
CA ASP A 102 -1.23 7.88 -12.98
C ASP A 102 -2.69 8.29 -12.75
N ASP A 103 -2.98 8.82 -11.57
CA ASP A 103 -4.25 9.44 -11.21
C ASP A 103 -4.06 10.58 -10.20
N PHE A 104 -5.13 11.32 -9.93
CA PHE A 104 -5.18 12.39 -8.94
C PHE A 104 -6.52 12.38 -8.18
N ILE A 105 -6.56 13.05 -7.03
CA ILE A 105 -7.79 13.16 -6.23
C ILE A 105 -8.88 13.87 -7.07
N PRO A 106 -10.08 13.28 -7.23
CA PRO A 106 -11.12 13.84 -8.09
C PRO A 106 -11.40 15.32 -7.81
N GLY A 107 -11.29 16.14 -8.86
CA GLY A 107 -11.51 17.59 -8.79
C GLY A 107 -10.33 18.41 -8.25
N ALA A 108 -9.20 17.79 -7.89
CA ALA A 108 -8.04 18.49 -7.33
C ALA A 108 -7.08 19.08 -8.38
N VAL A 109 -7.03 18.50 -9.57
CA VAL A 109 -6.17 18.92 -10.67
C VAL A 109 -7.02 19.38 -11.85
N LYS A 110 -6.58 20.46 -12.51
CA LYS A 110 -7.15 20.94 -13.77
C LYS A 110 -6.12 20.79 -14.88
N GLU A 111 -6.56 20.18 -15.97
CA GLU A 111 -5.81 20.06 -17.21
C GLU A 111 -6.08 21.25 -18.13
N ILE A 112 -5.00 21.89 -18.62
CA ILE A 112 -5.05 23.06 -19.48
C ILE A 112 -4.11 22.80 -20.68
N PRO A 113 -4.64 22.72 -21.91
CA PRO A 113 -3.79 22.62 -23.09
C PRO A 113 -2.82 23.81 -23.19
N ASP A 114 -1.54 23.53 -23.43
CA ASP A 114 -0.54 24.55 -23.72
C ASP A 114 -0.92 25.31 -25.02
N ALA A 115 -0.36 26.52 -25.20
CA ALA A 115 -0.63 27.33 -26.38
C ALA A 115 -0.23 26.65 -27.71
N ASP A 116 0.68 25.68 -27.66
CA ASP A 116 1.09 24.87 -28.82
C ASP A 116 0.13 23.70 -29.13
N GLY A 117 -0.81 23.40 -28.22
CA GLY A 117 -1.76 22.30 -28.32
C GLY A 117 -1.15 20.90 -28.23
N GLN A 118 0.16 20.78 -27.95
CA GLN A 118 0.87 19.50 -27.95
C GLN A 118 1.04 18.92 -26.54
N ARG A 119 1.06 19.77 -25.52
CA ARG A 119 1.15 19.33 -24.12
C ARG A 119 -0.05 19.84 -23.33
N THR A 120 -0.36 19.12 -22.26
CA THR A 120 -1.43 19.51 -21.33
C THR A 120 -0.80 19.84 -19.99
N GLU A 121 -0.78 21.12 -19.64
CA GLU A 121 -0.39 21.60 -18.32
C GLU A 121 -1.37 21.08 -17.28
N ILE A 122 -0.86 20.70 -16.11
CA ILE A 122 -1.67 20.42 -14.94
C ILE A 122 -1.43 21.48 -13.88
N VAL A 123 -2.53 22.02 -13.36
CA VAL A 123 -2.54 23.02 -12.29
C VAL A 123 -3.41 22.58 -11.13
N CYS A 124 -3.13 23.09 -9.94
CA CYS A 124 -4.03 22.93 -8.79
C CYS A 124 -5.39 23.59 -9.13
N SER A 125 -6.49 22.86 -8.97
CA SER A 125 -7.83 23.36 -9.29
C SER A 125 -8.29 24.50 -8.38
N ASN A 126 -7.76 24.56 -7.16
CA ASN A 126 -8.11 25.57 -6.16
C ASN A 126 -7.36 26.90 -6.37
N CYS A 127 -6.02 26.88 -6.41
CA CYS A 127 -5.21 28.10 -6.46
C CYS A 127 -4.58 28.40 -7.83
N GLY A 128 -4.65 27.49 -8.80
CA GLY A 128 -4.03 27.64 -10.12
C GLY A 128 -2.51 27.44 -10.14
N ALA A 129 -1.92 26.98 -9.04
CA ALA A 129 -0.49 26.65 -8.96
C ALA A 129 -0.07 25.69 -10.07
N HIS A 130 1.00 26.00 -10.79
CA HIS A 130 1.59 25.11 -11.77
C HIS A 130 2.15 23.85 -11.10
N LEU A 131 1.67 22.69 -11.52
CA LEU A 131 2.14 21.39 -11.01
C LEU A 131 3.12 20.75 -11.98
N GLY A 132 2.82 20.76 -13.28
CA GLY A 132 3.63 20.12 -14.32
C GLY A 132 2.83 19.85 -15.57
N HIS A 133 3.00 18.67 -16.17
CA HIS A 133 2.28 18.26 -17.39
C HIS A 133 1.78 16.81 -17.29
N VAL A 134 0.69 16.53 -17.98
CA VAL A 134 0.18 15.17 -18.20
C VAL A 134 0.50 14.69 -19.61
N PHE A 135 0.86 13.41 -19.73
CA PHE A 135 1.15 12.73 -20.98
C PHE A 135 0.27 11.49 -21.08
N PHE A 136 -0.30 11.25 -22.27
CA PHE A 136 -1.20 10.12 -22.52
C PHE A 136 -0.61 9.11 -23.49
N GLY A 137 -0.97 7.84 -23.34
CA GLY A 137 -0.65 6.79 -24.33
C GLY A 137 0.78 6.24 -24.29
N GLU A 138 1.54 6.50 -23.22
CA GLU A 138 2.93 6.07 -23.10
C GLU A 138 3.10 4.63 -22.59
N GLY A 139 2.01 3.98 -22.17
CA GLY A 139 2.02 2.57 -21.74
C GLY A 139 2.62 2.29 -20.37
N PHE A 140 2.85 3.33 -19.54
CA PHE A 140 3.37 3.14 -18.18
C PHE A 140 2.37 2.48 -17.23
N THR A 141 1.09 2.82 -17.34
CA THR A 141 0.01 2.30 -16.48
C THR A 141 -1.25 1.99 -17.28
N LYS A 142 -2.22 1.30 -16.67
CA LYS A 142 -3.52 0.98 -17.31
C LYS A 142 -4.30 2.22 -17.72
N LYS A 143 -4.22 3.29 -16.90
CA LYS A 143 -4.87 4.57 -17.17
C LYS A 143 -4.21 5.32 -18.34
N GLN A 144 -3.03 4.86 -18.77
CA GLN A 144 -2.24 5.46 -19.83
C GLN A 144 -2.04 6.97 -19.64
N ALA A 145 -2.00 7.43 -18.40
CA ALA A 145 -1.79 8.82 -18.04
C ALA A 145 -0.55 8.90 -17.15
N ARG A 146 0.31 9.86 -17.44
CA ARG A 146 1.48 10.19 -16.61
C ARG A 146 1.45 11.67 -16.26
N HIS A 147 0.97 11.97 -15.07
CA HIS A 147 1.09 13.27 -14.43
C HIS A 147 2.52 13.44 -13.95
N CYS A 148 3.35 14.12 -14.73
CA CYS A 148 4.74 14.42 -14.41
C CYS A 148 4.78 15.75 -13.64
N VAL A 149 5.03 15.67 -12.34
CA VAL A 149 4.82 16.78 -11.41
C VAL A 149 6.14 17.33 -10.90
N ASN A 150 6.26 18.64 -10.72
CA ASN A 150 7.39 19.25 -10.04
C ASN A 150 7.27 19.00 -8.54
N SER A 151 8.31 18.43 -7.93
CA SER A 151 8.39 18.21 -6.49
C SER A 151 8.26 19.52 -5.71
N VAL A 152 8.83 20.62 -6.21
CA VAL A 152 8.70 21.94 -5.58
C VAL A 152 7.27 22.48 -5.54
N SER A 153 6.34 21.94 -6.34
CA SER A 153 4.93 22.33 -6.33
C SER A 153 4.11 21.55 -5.29
N LEU A 154 4.74 20.60 -4.59
CA LEU A 154 4.11 19.69 -3.65
C LEU A 154 4.66 19.89 -2.23
N ASP A 155 3.80 19.64 -1.24
CA ASP A 155 4.18 19.20 0.09
C ASP A 155 3.59 17.80 0.32
N PHE A 156 3.95 17.15 1.42
CA PHE A 156 3.53 15.79 1.72
C PHE A 156 2.99 15.68 3.14
N VAL A 157 1.80 15.09 3.27
CA VAL A 157 1.18 14.72 4.55
C VAL A 157 1.29 13.21 4.68
N PRO A 158 2.15 12.71 5.58
CA PRO A 158 2.27 11.27 5.81
C PRO A 158 0.99 10.68 6.38
N LEU A 159 0.70 9.44 6.02
CA LEU A 159 -0.45 8.71 6.55
C LEU A 159 -0.32 8.43 8.06
N PHE A 160 0.92 8.36 8.56
CA PHE A 160 1.26 8.03 9.94
C PHE A 160 2.19 9.09 10.56
N ASN A 161 2.03 9.41 11.84
CA ASN A 161 2.89 10.37 12.54
C ASN A 161 4.23 9.73 12.95
N ASP A 162 5.18 10.53 13.42
CA ASP A 162 6.52 10.04 13.81
C ASP A 162 6.46 8.99 14.95
N ALA A 163 5.46 9.04 15.83
CA ALA A 163 5.26 8.03 16.88
C ALA A 163 4.66 6.73 16.33
N GLU A 164 3.73 6.83 15.38
CA GLU A 164 3.16 5.69 14.64
C GLU A 164 4.19 5.06 13.70
N LYS A 165 5.02 5.85 13.01
CA LYS A 165 6.17 5.36 12.22
C LYS A 165 7.21 4.68 13.09
N ALA A 166 7.44 5.17 14.30
CA ALA A 166 8.31 4.51 15.27
C ALA A 166 7.72 3.19 15.81
N GLN A 167 6.40 3.00 15.68
CA GLN A 167 5.69 1.76 16.00
C GLN A 167 5.44 0.88 14.76
N HIS A 168 5.48 1.45 13.56
CA HIS A 168 5.23 0.82 12.25
C HIS A 168 6.32 1.23 11.24
N PRO A 169 7.57 0.77 11.43
CA PRO A 169 8.69 1.14 10.57
C PRO A 169 8.61 0.62 9.12
N ASP A 170 7.51 -0.05 8.75
CA ASP A 170 7.45 -1.01 7.64
C ASP A 170 6.41 -0.62 6.56
N ASN A 171 6.19 0.67 6.31
CA ASN A 171 5.47 1.19 5.14
C ASN A 171 4.00 0.75 4.97
N GLY A 172 3.19 0.72 6.03
CA GLY A 172 1.72 0.61 5.90
C GLY A 172 1.08 -0.68 6.39
N ILE A 173 1.85 -1.59 7.00
CA ILE A 173 1.28 -2.74 7.71
C ILE A 173 0.35 -2.27 8.84
N GLN A 174 -0.89 -2.73 8.81
CA GLN A 174 -1.90 -2.41 9.81
C GLN A 174 -2.80 -3.62 10.08
N PRO A 175 -3.43 -3.72 11.27
CA PRO A 175 -4.38 -4.78 11.53
C PRO A 175 -5.61 -4.61 10.61
N LEU A 176 -6.17 -5.72 10.14
CA LEU A 176 -7.34 -5.71 9.24
C LEU A 176 -8.50 -4.86 9.80
N SER A 177 -8.70 -4.88 11.12
CA SER A 177 -9.75 -4.11 11.78
C SER A 177 -9.65 -2.60 11.57
N GLU A 178 -8.43 -2.05 11.46
CA GLU A 178 -8.25 -0.62 11.15
C GLU A 178 -8.43 -0.38 9.64
N TYR A 179 -7.89 -1.27 8.80
CA TYR A 179 -7.99 -1.14 7.34
C TYR A 179 -9.44 -1.11 6.82
N ILE A 180 -10.35 -1.85 7.46
CA ILE A 180 -11.75 -1.97 7.02
C ILE A 180 -12.69 -0.94 7.64
N LYS A 181 -12.20 -0.15 8.59
CA LYS A 181 -13.00 0.81 9.35
C LYS A 181 -13.62 1.84 8.42
N GLY A 182 -14.95 1.96 8.48
CA GLY A 182 -15.70 2.89 7.63
C GLY A 182 -15.88 2.44 6.17
N LYS A 183 -15.36 1.28 5.75
CA LYS A 183 -15.57 0.72 4.40
C LYS A 183 -16.92 0.01 4.21
N GLY A 184 -17.70 -0.11 5.28
CA GLY A 184 -19.05 -0.70 5.24
C GLY A 184 -19.06 -2.21 5.02
N TYR A 185 -18.02 -2.91 5.49
CA TYR A 185 -17.89 -4.37 5.36
C TYR A 185 -18.69 -5.17 6.38
N GLU A 186 -19.30 -4.50 7.37
CA GLU A 186 -20.13 -5.10 8.44
C GLU A 186 -21.30 -5.95 7.93
N LYS A 187 -21.72 -5.75 6.68
CA LYS A 187 -22.82 -6.48 6.03
C LYS A 187 -22.37 -7.71 5.24
N TYR A 188 -21.07 -7.93 5.12
CA TYR A 188 -20.48 -9.04 4.38
C TYR A 188 -19.88 -10.07 5.35
N GLU A 189 -19.77 -11.31 4.90
CA GLU A 189 -19.06 -12.34 5.64
C GLU A 189 -17.58 -12.36 5.27
N GLN A 190 -16.74 -12.85 6.18
CA GLN A 190 -15.30 -12.92 5.99
C GLN A 190 -14.82 -14.38 5.85
N ALA A 191 -13.98 -14.63 4.86
CA ALA A 191 -13.17 -15.84 4.75
C ALA A 191 -11.68 -15.49 4.74
N THR A 192 -10.83 -16.32 5.35
CA THR A 192 -9.37 -16.11 5.34
C THR A 192 -8.65 -17.37 4.91
N PHE A 193 -7.88 -17.28 3.82
CA PHE A 193 -7.18 -18.43 3.22
C PHE A 193 -5.71 -18.11 2.94
N ALA A 194 -4.85 -19.12 3.01
CA ALA A 194 -3.46 -19.09 2.56
C ALA A 194 -3.22 -20.22 1.56
N GLY A 195 -2.70 -19.91 0.38
CA GLY A 195 -2.60 -20.85 -0.75
C GLY A 195 -1.27 -20.83 -1.49
N GLY A 196 -0.22 -20.26 -0.88
CA GLY A 196 1.02 -19.87 -1.55
C GLY A 196 1.09 -18.37 -1.76
N CYS A 197 1.79 -17.90 -2.80
CA CYS A 197 1.89 -16.48 -3.11
C CYS A 197 0.52 -15.79 -3.13
N PHE A 198 0.33 -14.77 -2.30
CA PHE A 198 -0.96 -14.08 -2.19
C PHE A 198 -1.39 -13.34 -3.47
N TRP A 199 -0.48 -12.95 -4.37
CA TRP A 199 -0.83 -12.22 -5.60
C TRP A 199 -1.73 -13.05 -6.53
N CYS A 200 -1.45 -14.35 -6.62
CA CYS A 200 -2.28 -15.25 -7.42
C CYS A 200 -3.55 -15.69 -6.68
N THR A 201 -3.48 -15.72 -5.35
CA THR A 201 -4.61 -16.10 -4.49
C THR A 201 -5.66 -14.98 -4.50
N GLU A 202 -5.24 -13.74 -4.26
CA GLU A 202 -6.04 -12.51 -4.32
C GLU A 202 -6.78 -12.45 -5.65
N ALA A 203 -6.04 -12.43 -6.76
CA ALA A 203 -6.63 -12.35 -8.11
C ALA A 203 -7.57 -13.51 -8.44
N SER A 204 -7.36 -14.70 -7.87
CA SER A 204 -8.24 -15.84 -8.08
C SER A 204 -9.61 -15.66 -7.43
N PHE A 205 -9.69 -14.95 -6.30
CA PHE A 205 -10.94 -14.65 -5.64
C PHE A 205 -11.56 -13.34 -6.11
N ASP A 206 -10.73 -12.33 -6.41
CA ASP A 206 -11.22 -11.01 -6.78
C ASP A 206 -12.01 -11.03 -8.10
N LEU A 207 -11.69 -11.95 -9.02
CA LEU A 207 -12.47 -12.14 -10.25
C LEU A 207 -13.89 -12.72 -10.03
N LEU A 208 -14.20 -13.26 -8.84
CA LEU A 208 -15.46 -13.93 -8.57
C LEU A 208 -16.55 -12.93 -8.16
N GLN A 209 -17.70 -13.00 -8.83
CA GLN A 209 -18.90 -12.27 -8.47
C GLN A 209 -19.34 -12.67 -7.06
N GLY A 210 -19.61 -11.68 -6.23
CA GLY A 210 -19.92 -11.86 -4.81
C GLY A 210 -18.72 -11.72 -3.88
N ALA A 211 -17.48 -11.87 -4.36
CA ALA A 211 -16.30 -11.41 -3.63
C ALA A 211 -16.22 -9.89 -3.73
N VAL A 212 -16.55 -9.18 -2.65
CA VAL A 212 -16.65 -7.72 -2.64
C VAL A 212 -15.28 -7.08 -2.58
N ASP A 213 -14.40 -7.62 -1.74
CA ASP A 213 -13.02 -7.18 -1.60
C ASP A 213 -12.15 -8.38 -1.22
N VAL A 214 -10.90 -8.39 -1.69
CA VAL A 214 -9.91 -9.43 -1.39
C VAL A 214 -8.59 -8.75 -1.07
N ILE A 215 -8.18 -8.85 0.19
CA ILE A 215 -7.04 -8.09 0.71
C ILE A 215 -5.89 -9.04 0.95
N SER A 216 -4.73 -8.75 0.37
CA SER A 216 -3.48 -9.48 0.61
C SER A 216 -2.90 -9.14 1.98
N GLY A 217 -2.38 -10.14 2.70
CA GLY A 217 -1.85 -9.95 4.03
C GLY A 217 -1.19 -11.18 4.65
N TYR A 218 -0.99 -11.11 5.96
CA TYR A 218 -0.26 -12.10 6.74
C TYR A 218 -1.09 -12.59 7.92
N SER A 219 -1.25 -13.90 8.07
CA SER A 219 -2.08 -14.51 9.12
C SER A 219 -1.48 -15.78 9.71
N GLY A 220 -1.91 -16.16 10.91
CA GLY A 220 -1.54 -17.41 11.57
C GLY A 220 -0.17 -17.42 12.26
N GLY A 221 0.57 -16.31 12.19
CA GLY A 221 1.84 -16.10 12.90
C GLY A 221 1.67 -15.32 14.20
N LYS A 222 2.81 -15.03 14.85
CA LYS A 222 2.84 -14.39 16.18
C LYS A 222 3.47 -13.00 16.20
N LYS A 223 4.17 -12.62 15.13
CA LYS A 223 4.79 -11.30 15.02
C LYS A 223 3.72 -10.26 14.74
N ASP A 224 3.63 -9.24 15.58
CA ASP A 224 2.79 -8.07 15.29
C ASP A 224 3.52 -7.16 14.30
N TYR A 225 2.74 -6.50 13.43
CA TYR A 225 3.24 -5.64 12.34
C TYR A 225 4.37 -6.29 11.52
N PRO A 226 4.16 -7.48 10.94
CA PRO A 226 5.21 -8.17 10.19
C PRO A 226 5.38 -7.54 8.80
N THR A 227 6.63 -7.27 8.40
CA THR A 227 6.95 -6.83 7.03
C THR A 227 6.99 -7.99 6.06
N TYR A 228 6.87 -7.72 4.76
CA TYR A 228 7.09 -8.71 3.72
C TYR A 228 8.44 -9.43 3.86
N GLU A 229 9.54 -8.72 4.14
CA GLU A 229 10.86 -9.31 4.32
C GLU A 229 10.92 -10.21 5.56
N GLU A 230 10.31 -9.79 6.66
CA GLU A 230 10.24 -10.60 7.88
C GLU A 230 9.43 -11.87 7.63
N VAL A 231 8.28 -11.79 6.97
CA VAL A 231 7.46 -12.96 6.61
C VAL A 231 8.20 -13.86 5.62
N SER A 232 8.83 -13.28 4.60
CA SER A 232 9.62 -13.99 3.58
C SER A 232 10.80 -14.76 4.18
N SER A 233 11.34 -14.31 5.32
CA SER A 233 12.38 -15.03 6.05
C SER A 233 11.89 -16.35 6.69
N GLY A 234 10.57 -16.54 6.82
CA GLY A 234 9.95 -17.70 7.44
C GLY A 234 9.98 -17.71 8.97
N THR A 235 10.48 -16.65 9.62
CA THR A 235 10.69 -16.62 11.08
C THR A 235 9.49 -16.12 11.88
N THR A 236 8.51 -15.47 11.25
CA THR A 236 7.35 -14.86 11.92
C THR A 236 6.23 -15.85 12.24
N GLY A 237 6.22 -17.00 11.55
CA GLY A 237 5.14 -18.00 11.57
C GLY A 237 3.91 -17.62 10.74
N HIS A 238 3.87 -16.42 10.15
CA HIS A 238 2.77 -16.02 9.28
C HIS A 238 2.77 -16.79 7.97
N ALA A 239 1.58 -17.01 7.42
CA ALA A 239 1.36 -17.37 6.02
C ALA A 239 0.97 -16.13 5.22
N GLU A 240 1.44 -16.03 3.98
CA GLU A 240 0.81 -15.19 2.98
C GLU A 240 -0.64 -15.65 2.80
N SER A 241 -1.55 -14.73 3.08
CA SER A 241 -2.98 -14.99 3.21
C SER A 241 -3.77 -13.91 2.50
N VAL A 242 -5.03 -14.22 2.21
CA VAL A 242 -6.02 -13.25 1.75
C VAL A 242 -7.19 -13.20 2.72
N ALA A 243 -7.70 -11.99 2.98
CA ALA A 243 -8.98 -11.78 3.65
C ALA A 243 -10.02 -11.43 2.58
N ILE A 244 -11.05 -12.25 2.46
CA ILE A 244 -12.12 -12.10 1.47
C ILE A 244 -13.36 -11.64 2.20
N PHE A 245 -13.88 -10.46 1.83
CA PHE A 245 -15.21 -10.02 2.21
C PHE A 245 -16.18 -10.39 1.10
N TYR A 246 -17.16 -11.22 1.39
CA TYR A 246 -18.10 -11.74 0.39
C TYR A 246 -19.56 -11.52 0.77
N ASP A 247 -20.40 -11.35 -0.24
CA ASP A 247 -21.85 -11.33 -0.09
C ASP A 247 -22.40 -12.77 -0.11
N PRO A 248 -22.85 -13.32 1.03
CA PRO A 248 -23.37 -14.69 1.10
C PRO A 248 -24.66 -14.87 0.29
N ALA A 249 -25.33 -13.79 -0.14
CA ALA A 249 -26.48 -13.87 -1.04
C ALA A 249 -26.07 -14.12 -2.51
N VAL A 250 -24.79 -13.92 -2.85
CA VAL A 250 -24.25 -14.05 -4.21
C VAL A 250 -23.30 -15.24 -4.32
N ILE A 251 -22.40 -15.41 -3.34
CA ILE A 251 -21.41 -16.51 -3.33
C ILE A 251 -21.36 -17.17 -1.95
N SER A 252 -21.38 -18.51 -1.92
CA SER A 252 -21.30 -19.26 -0.67
C SER A 252 -19.85 -19.49 -0.21
N TYR A 253 -19.68 -19.76 1.08
CA TYR A 253 -18.39 -20.19 1.63
C TYR A 253 -17.89 -21.49 0.99
N GLU A 254 -18.78 -22.44 0.66
CA GLU A 254 -18.44 -23.68 -0.04
C GLU A 254 -17.92 -23.41 -1.46
N THR A 255 -18.46 -22.39 -2.14
CA THR A 255 -17.95 -21.97 -3.45
C THR A 255 -16.55 -21.38 -3.31
N LEU A 256 -16.31 -20.60 -2.26
CA LEU A 256 -14.97 -20.08 -1.95
C LEU A 256 -13.98 -21.21 -1.60
N LEU A 257 -14.39 -22.23 -0.84
CA LEU A 257 -13.58 -23.44 -0.62
C LEU A 257 -13.25 -24.14 -1.94
N HIS A 258 -14.23 -24.28 -2.83
CA HIS A 258 -14.00 -24.89 -4.14
C HIS A 258 -12.98 -24.09 -4.95
N ALA A 259 -13.12 -22.76 -5.00
CA ALA A 259 -12.15 -21.89 -5.66
C ALA A 259 -10.75 -22.00 -5.03
N PHE A 260 -10.66 -22.04 -3.70
CA PHE A 260 -9.40 -22.22 -2.96
C PHE A 260 -8.66 -23.49 -3.41
N PHE A 261 -9.32 -24.64 -3.42
CA PHE A 261 -8.73 -25.93 -3.80
C PHE A 261 -8.49 -26.10 -5.32
N ILE A 262 -9.04 -25.22 -6.16
CA ILE A 262 -8.69 -25.12 -7.60
C ILE A 262 -7.45 -24.25 -7.80
N ALA A 263 -7.29 -23.19 -7.02
CA ALA A 263 -6.24 -22.18 -7.20
C ALA A 263 -4.82 -22.70 -6.89
N HIS A 264 -4.68 -23.73 -6.06
CA HIS A 264 -3.37 -24.22 -5.60
C HIS A 264 -3.32 -25.74 -5.43
N ASP A 265 -2.11 -26.30 -5.26
CA ASP A 265 -1.90 -27.71 -4.90
C ASP A 265 -1.91 -27.87 -3.37
N PRO A 266 -2.96 -28.47 -2.77
CA PRO A 266 -3.12 -28.60 -1.33
C PRO A 266 -2.29 -29.74 -0.72
N THR A 267 -1.50 -30.46 -1.53
CA THR A 267 -0.66 -31.59 -1.08
C THR A 267 0.80 -31.19 -0.83
N GLN A 268 1.16 -29.93 -1.11
CA GLN A 268 2.50 -29.40 -0.96
C GLN A 268 2.69 -28.78 0.42
N LEU A 269 3.41 -29.49 1.29
CA LEU A 269 3.71 -29.00 2.63
C LEU A 269 4.70 -27.84 2.56
N ASN A 270 4.33 -26.69 3.13
CA ASN A 270 5.16 -25.47 3.23
C ASN A 270 5.75 -25.03 1.86
N ARG A 271 4.93 -25.14 0.82
CA ARG A 271 5.35 -24.86 -0.55
C ARG A 271 4.14 -24.67 -1.46
N GLN A 272 4.28 -23.82 -2.48
CA GLN A 272 3.41 -23.84 -3.64
C GLN A 272 4.18 -23.63 -4.94
N GLY A 273 4.31 -24.67 -5.76
CA GLY A 273 5.04 -24.59 -7.02
C GLY A 273 6.53 -24.27 -6.79
N PRO A 274 7.07 -23.15 -7.30
CA PRO A 274 8.47 -22.76 -7.04
C PRO A 274 8.66 -22.11 -5.67
N ASP A 275 7.60 -21.67 -4.99
CA ASP A 275 7.69 -20.89 -3.75
C ASP A 275 7.78 -21.82 -2.55
N VAL A 276 8.93 -21.81 -1.86
CA VAL A 276 9.25 -22.74 -0.78
C VAL A 276 9.39 -21.97 0.52
N GLY A 277 8.64 -22.38 1.55
CA GLY A 277 8.65 -21.74 2.85
C GLY A 277 7.33 -21.93 3.59
N THR A 278 7.38 -21.87 4.92
CA THR A 278 6.19 -21.97 5.79
C THR A 278 5.19 -20.85 5.54
N GLN A 279 5.64 -19.72 5.01
CA GLN A 279 4.79 -18.61 4.59
C GLN A 279 3.92 -18.94 3.37
N TYR A 280 4.29 -19.96 2.58
CA TYR A 280 3.53 -20.41 1.41
C TYR A 280 2.69 -21.67 1.67
N ARG A 281 2.49 -22.03 2.94
CA ARG A 281 1.69 -23.21 3.30
C ARG A 281 0.22 -23.01 2.92
N SER A 282 -0.45 -24.13 2.65
CA SER A 282 -1.91 -24.16 2.49
C SER A 282 -2.57 -24.10 3.88
N ALA A 283 -3.43 -23.12 4.11
CA ALA A 283 -4.20 -23.00 5.35
C ALA A 283 -5.57 -22.33 5.15
N ILE A 284 -6.53 -22.74 5.97
CA ILE A 284 -7.86 -22.14 6.11
C ILE A 284 -7.98 -21.64 7.56
N PHE A 285 -8.14 -20.34 7.71
CA PHE A 285 -8.32 -19.70 9.01
C PHE A 285 -9.80 -19.43 9.26
N TYR A 286 -10.48 -20.32 9.98
CA TYR A 286 -11.93 -20.27 10.15
C TYR A 286 -12.36 -19.20 11.16
N HIS A 287 -13.44 -18.48 10.86
CA HIS A 287 -14.01 -17.42 11.71
C HIS A 287 -15.09 -17.93 12.68
N ASN A 288 -15.65 -19.10 12.41
CA ASN A 288 -16.68 -19.72 13.24
C ASN A 288 -16.74 -21.25 13.03
N ASP A 289 -17.53 -21.94 13.86
CA ASP A 289 -17.66 -23.40 13.81
C ASP A 289 -18.28 -23.91 12.50
N ALA A 290 -19.13 -23.13 11.84
CA ALA A 290 -19.74 -23.51 10.57
C ALA A 290 -18.71 -23.53 9.44
N GLN A 291 -17.83 -22.51 9.37
CA GLN A 291 -16.71 -22.50 8.42
C GLN A 291 -15.74 -23.65 8.68
N LYS A 292 -15.41 -23.92 9.95
CA LYS A 292 -14.57 -25.07 10.32
C LYS A 292 -15.17 -26.39 9.81
N ALA A 293 -16.43 -26.65 10.13
CA ALA A 293 -17.10 -27.89 9.74
C ALA A 293 -17.17 -28.02 8.21
N SER A 294 -17.44 -26.92 7.50
CA SER A 294 -17.49 -26.91 6.03
C SER A 294 -16.12 -27.19 5.40
N ALA A 295 -15.05 -26.58 5.93
CA ALA A 295 -13.69 -26.82 5.48
C ALA A 295 -13.24 -28.28 5.70
N GLU A 296 -13.48 -28.83 6.89
CA GLU A 296 -13.15 -30.21 7.23
C GLU A 296 -13.95 -31.22 6.37
N ALA A 297 -15.24 -30.96 6.16
CA ALA A 297 -16.09 -31.79 5.30
C ALA A 297 -15.63 -31.76 3.84
N TYR A 298 -15.27 -30.59 3.32
CA TYR A 298 -14.80 -30.43 1.95
C TYR A 298 -13.45 -31.10 1.71
N ILE A 299 -12.50 -30.99 2.66
CA ILE A 299 -11.23 -31.73 2.61
C ILE A 299 -11.49 -33.23 2.55
N LYS A 300 -12.37 -33.73 3.42
CA LYS A 300 -12.72 -35.15 3.45
C LYS A 300 -13.36 -35.63 2.14
N GLU A 301 -14.23 -34.82 1.53
CA GLU A 301 -14.80 -35.11 0.21
C GLU A 301 -13.71 -35.18 -0.87
N LEU A 302 -12.78 -34.23 -0.89
CA LEU A 302 -11.67 -34.22 -1.84
C LEU A 302 -10.76 -35.45 -1.70
N GLU A 303 -10.45 -35.86 -0.46
CA GLU A 303 -9.68 -37.07 -0.21
C GLU A 303 -10.41 -38.33 -0.69
N GLN A 304 -11.73 -38.40 -0.48
CA GLN A 304 -12.57 -39.52 -0.93
C GLN A 304 -12.74 -39.57 -2.45
N SER A 305 -12.68 -38.42 -3.12
CA SER A 305 -12.81 -38.32 -4.58
C SER A 305 -11.66 -38.99 -5.34
N GLY A 306 -10.51 -39.21 -4.70
CA GLY A 306 -9.30 -39.72 -5.34
C GLY A 306 -8.64 -38.72 -6.30
N LYS A 307 -9.01 -37.43 -6.24
CA LYS A 307 -8.44 -36.37 -7.10
C LYS A 307 -6.95 -36.13 -6.87
N TYR A 308 -6.46 -36.39 -5.65
CA TYR A 308 -5.07 -36.15 -5.26
C TYR A 308 -4.35 -37.45 -4.94
N ASP A 309 -3.18 -37.67 -5.55
CA ASP A 309 -2.33 -38.84 -5.30
C ASP A 309 -1.62 -38.81 -3.94
N LYS A 310 -1.60 -37.64 -3.30
CA LYS A 310 -0.97 -37.38 -2.01
C LYS A 310 -2.01 -36.86 -1.03
N PRO A 311 -1.83 -37.09 0.29
CA PRO A 311 -2.70 -36.52 1.31
C PRO A 311 -2.77 -35.00 1.21
N ILE A 312 -3.95 -34.45 1.51
CA ILE A 312 -4.12 -33.01 1.65
C ILE A 312 -3.43 -32.58 2.95
N VAL A 313 -2.59 -31.56 2.88
CA VAL A 313 -1.84 -31.01 4.02
C VAL A 313 -2.32 -29.61 4.42
N THR A 314 -3.44 -29.16 3.86
CA THR A 314 -4.10 -27.90 4.22
C THR A 314 -4.40 -27.87 5.71
N GLU A 315 -3.86 -26.88 6.40
CA GLU A 315 -4.15 -26.61 7.81
C GLU A 315 -5.57 -26.03 7.95
N VAL A 316 -6.36 -26.52 8.91
CA VAL A 316 -7.62 -25.87 9.32
C VAL A 316 -7.44 -25.37 10.75
N ALA A 317 -7.29 -24.06 10.90
CA ALA A 317 -6.94 -23.41 12.16
C ALA A 317 -7.89 -22.25 12.46
N PRO A 318 -8.10 -21.89 13.74
CA PRO A 318 -8.90 -20.71 14.08
C PRO A 318 -8.23 -19.45 13.54
N TYR A 319 -9.05 -18.51 13.06
CA TYR A 319 -8.60 -17.16 12.78
C TYR A 319 -8.15 -16.48 14.09
N THR A 320 -6.94 -15.89 14.08
CA THR A 320 -6.36 -15.21 15.24
C THR A 320 -6.03 -13.74 14.96
N ASN A 321 -5.35 -13.48 13.85
CA ASN A 321 -4.94 -12.15 13.43
C ASN A 321 -4.88 -12.06 11.90
N PHE A 322 -4.89 -10.83 11.38
CA PHE A 322 -4.59 -10.54 10.00
C PHE A 322 -3.93 -9.16 9.91
N TRP A 323 -2.74 -9.15 9.33
CA TRP A 323 -1.97 -7.94 9.04
C TRP A 323 -2.07 -7.67 7.55
N VAL A 324 -2.66 -6.53 7.19
CA VAL A 324 -2.72 -6.11 5.79
C VAL A 324 -1.30 -5.90 5.29
N ALA A 325 -0.96 -6.54 4.17
CA ALA A 325 0.34 -6.38 3.54
C ALA A 325 0.49 -4.97 2.96
N GLU A 326 1.73 -4.57 2.71
CA GLU A 326 2.09 -3.28 2.15
C GLU A 326 1.31 -2.99 0.85
N ASP A 327 0.98 -1.72 0.61
CA ASP A 327 0.10 -1.31 -0.49
C ASP A 327 0.59 -1.80 -1.86
N TYR A 328 1.91 -1.90 -2.06
CA TYR A 328 2.49 -2.38 -3.31
C TYR A 328 2.24 -3.88 -3.58
N HIS A 329 1.72 -4.65 -2.61
CA HIS A 329 1.30 -6.03 -2.78
C HIS A 329 -0.17 -6.19 -3.13
N GLN A 330 -1.00 -5.18 -2.86
CA GLN A 330 -2.42 -5.20 -3.20
C GLN A 330 -2.59 -5.06 -4.71
N ASP A 331 -3.53 -5.83 -5.28
CA ASP A 331 -3.79 -5.85 -6.73
C ASP A 331 -2.54 -6.10 -7.59
N TYR A 332 -1.55 -6.83 -7.07
CA TYR A 332 -0.25 -6.96 -7.74
C TYR A 332 -0.38 -7.64 -9.10
N PHE A 333 -1.19 -8.70 -9.19
CA PHE A 333 -1.40 -9.47 -10.42
C PHE A 333 -1.92 -8.61 -11.57
N PRO A 334 -3.05 -7.88 -11.43
CA PRO A 334 -3.53 -7.05 -12.53
C PRO A 334 -2.65 -5.82 -12.75
N ASN A 335 -1.93 -5.30 -11.75
CA ASN A 335 -1.08 -4.11 -11.91
C ASN A 335 0.30 -4.40 -12.54
N HIS A 336 0.74 -5.66 -12.52
CA HIS A 336 2.02 -6.07 -13.10
C HIS A 336 1.86 -7.20 -14.12
N PRO A 337 1.04 -7.02 -15.17
CA PRO A 337 0.75 -8.09 -16.12
C PRO A 337 2.01 -8.61 -16.82
N GLU A 338 2.99 -7.74 -17.10
CA GLU A 338 4.24 -8.14 -17.77
C GLU A 338 5.29 -8.76 -16.83
N ASN A 339 5.02 -8.84 -15.53
CA ASN A 339 5.97 -9.43 -14.58
C ASN A 339 6.20 -10.93 -14.91
N PRO A 340 7.45 -11.41 -15.06
CA PRO A 340 7.73 -12.79 -15.40
C PRO A 340 7.16 -13.83 -14.41
N TYR A 341 7.14 -13.49 -13.12
CA TYR A 341 6.53 -14.34 -12.10
C TYR A 341 5.01 -14.39 -12.27
N VAL A 342 4.37 -13.23 -12.49
CA VAL A 342 2.92 -13.16 -12.78
C VAL A 342 2.56 -14.01 -14.00
N GLN A 343 3.29 -13.89 -15.10
CA GLN A 343 3.01 -14.63 -16.33
C GLN A 343 3.22 -16.15 -16.18
N ARG A 344 4.27 -16.58 -15.48
CA ARG A 344 4.65 -18.00 -15.40
C ARG A 344 3.97 -18.75 -14.26
N ILE A 345 3.72 -18.08 -13.15
CA ILE A 345 3.27 -18.72 -11.90
C ILE A 345 1.84 -18.32 -11.56
N SER A 346 1.54 -17.02 -11.50
CA SER A 346 0.23 -16.54 -11.06
C SER A 346 -0.86 -16.78 -12.10
N LYS A 347 -0.62 -16.40 -13.35
CA LYS A 347 -1.62 -16.43 -14.44
C LYS A 347 -2.18 -17.83 -14.67
N PRO A 348 -1.37 -18.91 -14.76
CA PRO A 348 -1.93 -20.26 -14.91
C PRO A 348 -2.85 -20.69 -13.76
N LYS A 349 -2.66 -20.18 -12.54
CA LYS A 349 -3.52 -20.47 -11.39
C LYS A 349 -4.84 -19.70 -11.49
N VAL A 350 -4.76 -18.40 -11.77
CA VAL A 350 -5.94 -17.53 -11.95
C VAL A 350 -6.83 -18.04 -13.10
N GLU A 351 -6.23 -18.44 -14.23
CA GLU A 351 -6.98 -18.98 -15.38
C GLU A 351 -7.67 -20.32 -15.07
N LYS A 352 -7.13 -21.16 -14.17
CA LYS A 352 -7.80 -22.38 -13.72
C LYS A 352 -9.10 -22.05 -12.97
N VAL A 353 -9.06 -21.05 -12.11
CA VAL A 353 -10.24 -20.59 -11.37
C VAL A 353 -11.24 -19.95 -12.33
N LYS A 354 -10.80 -19.05 -13.21
CA LYS A 354 -11.65 -18.46 -14.26
C LYS A 354 -12.37 -19.53 -15.10
N LYS A 355 -11.67 -20.60 -15.50
CA LYS A 355 -12.24 -21.71 -16.26
C LYS A 355 -13.20 -22.57 -15.44
N ALA A 356 -12.98 -22.70 -14.13
CA ALA A 356 -13.84 -23.50 -13.25
C ALA A 356 -15.14 -22.78 -12.87
N PHE A 357 -15.16 -21.44 -12.92
CA PHE A 357 -16.27 -20.61 -12.47
C PHE A 357 -16.73 -19.58 -13.52
N PRO A 358 -17.05 -19.99 -14.76
CA PRO A 358 -17.40 -19.04 -15.84
C PRO A 358 -18.68 -18.25 -15.56
N ASP A 359 -19.61 -18.82 -14.77
CA ASP A 359 -20.94 -18.25 -14.54
C ASP A 359 -20.98 -17.23 -13.39
N ILE A 360 -19.90 -17.10 -12.64
CA ILE A 360 -19.79 -16.18 -11.49
C ILE A 360 -18.54 -15.30 -11.60
N LEU A 361 -18.19 -14.86 -12.81
CA LEU A 361 -17.13 -13.88 -13.00
C LEU A 361 -17.68 -12.45 -12.89
N LYS A 362 -16.92 -11.53 -12.29
CA LYS A 362 -17.22 -10.09 -12.36
C LYS A 362 -17.14 -9.59 -13.81
N ASP A 363 -17.91 -8.55 -14.11
CA ASP A 363 -17.87 -7.87 -15.41
C ASP A 363 -16.44 -7.42 -15.74
N GLY A 364 -15.98 -7.68 -16.97
CA GLY A 364 -14.60 -7.42 -17.40
C GLY A 364 -13.61 -8.58 -17.21
N HIS A 365 -14.00 -9.63 -16.48
CA HIS A 365 -13.21 -10.86 -16.36
C HIS A 365 -13.72 -12.01 -17.23
N GLY A 366 -14.95 -11.91 -17.75
CA GLY A 366 -15.57 -12.88 -18.65
C GLY A 366 -15.37 -12.58 -20.14
N GLN A 367 -14.16 -12.79 -20.66
CA GLN A 367 -13.87 -13.17 -22.05
C GLN A 367 -12.40 -13.56 -22.22
#